data_AF-S4NYR5-F1
#
_entry.id   AF-S4NYR5-F1
#
_cell.length_a   1.000
_cell.length_b   1.000
_cell.length_c   1.000
_cell.angle_alpha   90.00
_cell.angle_beta   90.00
_cell.angle_gamma   90.00
#
_symmetry.space_group_name_H-M   'P 1'
#
loop_
_entity.id
_entity.type
_entity.pdbx_description
1 polymer ?
#
loop_
_entity_poly.entity_id
_entity_poly.type
_entity_poly.pdbx_seq_one_letter_code
_entity_poly.pdbx_strand_id
1 'polypeptide(L)'
;MKIPWSNEVVTLFDAVERGIIEIREGLIIIVETQEVIEITVAVKRGLITIARRPISIEAVITKNMYEPTSGRIKDNVTDQLLAINDAVLRNIVHPTISEIKD
;
A
#
# COMPACT_ATOMS: atom_id res chain seq x y z
N MET A 1 10.61 3.39 1.90
CA MET A 1 10.37 4.78 1.46
C MET A 1 11.57 5.21 0.65
N LYS A 2 11.35 5.80 -0.53
CA LYS A 2 12.42 6.44 -1.29
C LYS A 2 12.61 7.87 -0.78
N ILE A 3 13.83 8.23 -0.40
CA ILE A 3 14.14 9.61 0.02
C ILE A 3 14.11 10.51 -1.22
N PRO A 4 13.45 11.69 -1.23
CA PRO A 4 13.27 12.47 -2.47
C PRO A 4 14.56 12.96 -3.12
N TRP A 5 15.56 13.37 -2.33
CA TRP A 5 16.85 13.90 -2.78
C TRP A 5 17.97 12.85 -2.84
N SER A 6 17.67 11.60 -2.50
CA SER A 6 18.64 10.50 -2.49
C SER A 6 18.07 9.30 -3.26
N ASN A 7 18.95 8.44 -3.79
CA ASN A 7 18.48 7.16 -4.34
C ASN A 7 18.40 6.06 -3.26
N GLU A 8 18.56 6.44 -1.99
CA GLU A 8 18.44 5.56 -0.84
C GLU A 8 16.98 5.18 -0.56
N VAL A 9 16.80 3.92 -0.17
CA VAL A 9 15.54 3.37 0.30
C VAL A 9 15.70 2.99 1.77
N VAL A 10 14.89 3.61 2.62
CA VAL A 10 14.87 3.39 4.07
C VAL A 10 13.49 2.93 4.54
N THR A 11 13.40 2.36 5.75
CA THR A 11 12.09 2.13 6.35
C THR A 11 11.47 3.46 6.82
N LEU A 12 10.14 3.49 6.99
CA LEU A 12 9.49 4.68 7.56
C LEU A 12 9.99 4.97 8.98
N PHE A 13 10.27 3.92 9.76
CA PHE A 13 10.82 4.05 11.10
C PHE A 13 12.20 4.72 11.07
N ASP A 14 13.11 4.24 10.22
CA ASP A 14 14.44 4.85 10.08
C ASP A 14 14.36 6.30 9.62
N ALA A 15 13.43 6.62 8.71
CA ALA A 15 13.25 7.98 8.22
C ALA A 15 12.77 8.94 9.32
N VAL A 16 11.91 8.47 10.24
CA VAL A 16 11.47 9.22 11.41
C VAL A 16 12.61 9.39 12.41
N GLU A 17 13.32 8.31 12.75
CA GLU A 17 14.45 8.34 13.69
C GLU A 17 15.59 9.27 13.22
N ARG A 18 15.82 9.33 11.90
CA ARG A 18 16.81 10.23 11.29
C ARG A 18 16.32 11.68 11.13
N GLY A 19 15.07 11.99 11.49
CA GLY A 19 14.48 13.31 11.32
C GLY A 19 14.27 13.72 9.86
N ILE A 20 14.17 12.77 8.94
CA ILE A 20 13.94 13.02 7.51
C ILE A 20 12.46 13.33 7.26
N ILE A 21 11.58 12.69 8.04
CA ILE A 21 10.12 12.89 7.95
C ILE A 21 9.49 13.01 9.33
N GLU A 22 8.34 13.68 9.37
CA GLU A 22 7.37 13.57 10.46
C GLU A 22 6.08 12.92 9.94
N ILE A 23 5.40 12.13 10.78
CA ILE A 23 4.11 11.51 10.44
C ILE A 23 3.06 12.03 11.41
N ARG A 24 1.99 12.63 10.87
CA ARG A 24 0.88 13.20 11.67
C ARG A 24 -0.44 12.89 10.98
N GLU A 25 -1.34 12.18 11.67
CA GLU A 25 -2.73 11.97 11.21
C GLU A 25 -2.88 11.47 9.76
N GLY A 26 -2.02 10.54 9.34
CA GLY A 26 -2.05 10.00 7.97
C GLY A 26 -1.34 10.86 6.91
N LEU A 27 -0.71 11.95 7.33
CA LEU A 27 0.16 12.80 6.53
C LEU A 27 1.63 12.53 6.84
N ILE A 28 2.46 12.69 5.81
CA ILE A 28 3.91 12.66 5.88
C ILE A 28 4.41 14.04 5.54
N ILE A 29 5.21 14.61 6.43
CA ILE A 29 5.86 15.89 6.26
C ILE A 29 7.34 15.58 6.02
N ILE A 30 7.84 15.95 4.85
CA ILE A 30 9.25 15.84 4.53
C ILE A 30 9.96 17.06 5.13
N VAL A 31 10.86 16.85 6.09
CA VAL A 31 11.43 17.94 6.90
C VAL A 31 12.25 18.91 6.06
N GLU A 32 13.03 18.40 5.10
CA GLU A 32 13.90 19.23 4.25
C GLU A 32 13.09 20.16 3.32
N THR A 33 12.06 19.62 2.66
CA THR A 33 11.30 20.36 1.63
C THR A 33 10.04 21.02 2.19
N GLN A 34 9.65 20.69 3.42
CA GLN A 34 8.35 21.01 4.02
C GLN A 34 7.15 20.52 3.19
N GLU A 35 7.37 19.56 2.29
CA GLU A 35 6.30 18.96 1.49
C GLU A 35 5.41 18.07 2.38
N VAL A 36 4.10 18.27 2.28
CA VAL A 36 3.09 17.48 2.99
C VAL A 36 2.39 16.56 2.01
N ILE A 37 2.44 15.25 2.28
CA ILE A 37 1.91 14.22 1.40
C ILE A 37 1.04 13.26 2.23
N GLU A 38 -0.20 13.01 1.79
CA GLU A 38 -0.99 11.92 2.34
C GLU A 38 -0.30 10.57 2.12
N ILE A 39 -0.31 9.68 3.13
CA ILE A 39 0.27 8.33 3.02
C ILE A 39 -0.31 7.59 1.82
N THR A 40 -1.63 7.69 1.59
CA THR A 40 -2.30 7.01 0.48
C THR A 40 -1.76 7.49 -0.88
N VAL A 41 -1.49 8.79 -1.01
CA VAL A 41 -0.89 9.41 -2.19
C VAL A 41 0.58 8.99 -2.34
N ALA A 42 1.35 8.97 -1.24
CA ALA A 42 2.74 8.53 -1.25
C ALA A 42 2.88 7.06 -1.71
N VAL A 43 1.95 6.19 -1.30
CA VAL A 43 1.88 4.80 -1.77
C VAL A 43 1.52 4.74 -3.26
N LYS A 44 0.50 5.49 -3.69
CA LYS A 44 0.09 5.57 -5.12
C LYS A 44 1.24 6.05 -6.01
N ARG A 45 2.07 6.98 -5.53
CA ARG A 45 3.24 7.52 -6.24
C ARG A 45 4.49 6.62 -6.16
N GLY A 46 4.43 5.52 -5.41
CA GLY A 46 5.59 4.63 -5.19
C GLY A 46 6.69 5.23 -4.30
N LEU A 47 6.41 6.34 -3.60
CA LEU A 47 7.32 6.89 -2.59
C LEU A 47 7.41 5.97 -1.38
N ILE A 48 6.31 5.27 -1.09
CA ILE A 48 6.21 4.29 0.00
C ILE A 48 5.72 2.97 -0.54
N THR A 49 6.47 1.92 -0.21
CA THR A 49 6.06 0.55 -0.43
C THR A 49 5.58 -0.03 0.89
N ILE A 50 4.38 -0.62 0.87
CA ILE A 50 3.82 -1.30 2.03
C ILE A 50 4.10 -2.79 1.86
N ALA A 51 4.71 -3.39 2.88
CA ALA A 51 4.80 -4.84 2.97
C ALA A 51 3.41 -5.39 3.29
N ARG A 52 2.84 -6.17 2.36
CA ARG A 52 1.52 -6.78 2.50
C ARG A 52 1.65 -8.29 2.60
N ARG A 53 0.76 -8.91 3.39
CA ARG A 53 0.52 -10.35 3.30
C ARG A 53 -0.64 -10.54 2.32
N PRO A 54 -0.41 -11.16 1.15
CA PRO A 54 -1.48 -11.38 0.20
C PRO A 54 -2.52 -12.34 0.78
N ILE A 55 -3.78 -12.14 0.42
CA ILE A 55 -4.90 -12.99 0.87
C ILE A 55 -5.46 -13.83 -0.28
N SER A 56 -6.19 -14.89 0.04
CA SER A 56 -6.89 -15.71 -0.97
C SER A 56 -8.01 -14.92 -1.65
N ILE A 57 -8.45 -15.37 -2.83
CA ILE A 57 -9.59 -14.76 -3.54
C ILE A 57 -10.87 -14.84 -2.69
N GLU A 58 -11.11 -15.97 -2.02
CA GLU A 58 -12.22 -16.13 -1.08
C GLU A 58 -12.16 -15.09 0.05
N ALA A 59 -10.98 -14.86 0.61
CA ALA A 59 -10.79 -13.86 1.66
C ALA A 59 -11.10 -12.43 1.17
N VAL A 60 -10.84 -12.11 -0.10
CA VAL A 60 -11.22 -10.80 -0.68
C VAL A 60 -12.74 -10.63 -0.70
N ILE A 61 -13.48 -11.69 -1.03
CA ILE A 61 -14.95 -11.68 -1.06
C ILE A 61 -15.51 -11.56 0.35
N THR A 62 -15.06 -12.41 1.29
CA THR A 62 -15.55 -12.42 2.68
C THR A 62 -15.23 -11.13 3.43
N LYS A 63 -14.14 -10.43 3.06
CA LYS A 63 -13.75 -9.12 3.61
C LYS A 63 -14.39 -7.93 2.91
N ASN A 64 -15.33 -8.14 1.99
CA ASN A 64 -16.00 -7.10 1.21
C ASN A 64 -15.01 -6.19 0.45
N MET A 65 -13.89 -6.76 0.02
CA MET A 65 -12.88 -6.09 -0.82
C MET A 65 -13.16 -6.34 -2.31
N TYR A 66 -14.06 -7.24 -2.65
CA TYR A 66 -14.49 -7.48 -4.03
C TYR A 66 -15.72 -6.63 -4.35
N GLU A 67 -15.68 -5.86 -5.43
CA GLU A 67 -16.82 -5.13 -5.97
C GLU A 67 -17.51 -5.97 -7.07
N PRO A 68 -18.69 -6.56 -6.81
CA PRO A 68 -19.30 -7.51 -7.75
C PRO A 68 -19.73 -6.87 -9.08
N THR A 69 -20.12 -5.60 -9.06
CA THR A 69 -20.62 -4.88 -10.24
C THR A 69 -19.51 -4.66 -11.28
N SER A 70 -18.30 -4.34 -10.84
CA SER A 70 -17.17 -4.08 -11.75
C SER A 70 -16.22 -5.27 -11.88
N GLY A 71 -16.35 -6.28 -10.99
CA GLY A 71 -15.43 -7.40 -10.89
C GLY A 71 -14.04 -7.01 -10.35
N ARG A 72 -13.91 -5.86 -9.68
CA ARG A 72 -12.62 -5.32 -9.21
C ARG A 72 -12.39 -5.56 -7.73
N ILE A 73 -11.11 -5.52 -7.36
CA ILE A 73 -10.64 -5.67 -5.99
C ILE A 73 -10.25 -4.31 -5.44
N LYS A 74 -10.87 -3.92 -4.34
CA LYS A 74 -10.58 -2.70 -3.60
C LYS A 74 -9.31 -2.87 -2.78
N ASP A 75 -8.30 -2.05 -3.05
CA ASP A 75 -7.14 -1.87 -2.18
C ASP A 75 -7.53 -1.05 -0.95
N ASN A 76 -7.48 -1.65 0.23
CA ASN A 76 -7.86 -1.00 1.50
C ASN A 76 -6.90 0.11 1.98
N VAL A 77 -5.74 0.27 1.35
CA VAL A 77 -4.81 1.37 1.65
C VAL A 77 -5.07 2.56 0.74
N THR A 78 -5.24 2.30 -0.55
CA THR A 78 -5.28 3.36 -1.57
C THR A 78 -6.71 3.68 -2.02
N ASP A 79 -7.69 2.89 -1.58
CA ASP A 79 -9.08 2.85 -2.05
C ASP A 79 -9.22 2.64 -3.57
N GLN A 80 -8.16 2.20 -4.25
CA GLN A 80 -8.20 1.93 -5.69
C GLN A 80 -8.94 0.62 -5.99
N LEU A 81 -9.80 0.65 -7.00
CA LEU A 81 -10.40 -0.53 -7.60
C LEU A 81 -9.45 -1.07 -8.67
N LEU A 82 -8.96 -2.29 -8.45
CA LEU A 82 -7.95 -2.94 -9.26
C LEU A 82 -8.52 -4.12 -10.01
N ALA A 83 -8.06 -4.36 -11.23
CA ALA A 83 -8.28 -5.65 -11.86
C ALA A 83 -7.53 -6.74 -11.06
N ILE A 84 -7.98 -7.99 -11.16
CA ILE A 84 -7.43 -9.11 -10.37
C ILE A 84 -5.93 -9.27 -10.63
N ASN A 85 -5.50 -9.14 -11.90
CA ASN A 85 -4.09 -9.18 -12.28
C ASN A 85 -3.27 -8.09 -11.58
N ASP A 86 -3.79 -6.86 -11.48
CA ASP A 86 -3.09 -5.75 -10.81
C ASP A 86 -3.04 -5.98 -9.29
N ALA A 87 -4.09 -6.55 -8.71
CA ALA A 87 -4.12 -6.90 -7.29
C ALA A 87 -3.10 -7.99 -6.93
N VAL A 88 -2.86 -8.95 -7.84
CA VAL A 88 -1.79 -9.94 -7.72
C VAL A 88 -0.42 -9.28 -7.83
N LEU A 89 -0.20 -8.43 -8.84
CA LEU A 89 1.07 -7.71 -9.02
C LEU A 89 1.41 -6.80 -7.82
N ARG A 90 0.40 -6.25 -7.16
CA ARG A 90 0.56 -5.43 -5.95
C ARG A 90 0.61 -6.24 -4.64
N ASN A 91 0.67 -7.57 -4.73
CA ASN A 91 0.73 -8.48 -3.60
C ASN A 91 -0.44 -8.31 -2.61
N ILE A 92 -1.61 -7.91 -3.12
CA ILE A 92 -2.87 -7.82 -2.36
C ILE A 92 -3.54 -9.20 -2.34
N VAL A 93 -3.52 -9.89 -3.47
CA VAL A 93 -4.12 -11.21 -3.64
C VAL A 93 -3.06 -12.23 -4.01
N HIS A 94 -3.13 -13.41 -3.41
CA HIS A 94 -2.25 -14.50 -3.78
C HIS A 94 -2.82 -15.22 -5.02
N PRO A 95 -2.03 -15.46 -6.07
CA PRO A 95 -2.53 -16.01 -7.33
C PRO A 95 -3.02 -17.46 -7.20
N THR A 96 -2.52 -18.21 -6.21
CA THR A 96 -2.75 -19.65 -6.09
C THR A 96 -3.26 -20.12 -4.73
N ILE A 97 -3.40 -19.25 -3.72
CA ILE A 97 -3.98 -19.69 -2.44
C ILE A 97 -5.50 -19.73 -2.64
N SER A 98 -5.99 -20.93 -2.86
CA SER A 98 -7.36 -21.32 -2.54
C SER A 98 -7.26 -21.98 -1.17
N GLU A 99 -7.75 -21.34 -0.11
CA GLU A 99 -7.70 -21.95 1.21
C GLU A 99 -8.78 -23.06 1.25
N ILE A 100 -8.47 -24.23 0.71
CA ILE A 100 -9.25 -25.43 0.99
C ILE A 100 -8.76 -25.91 2.35
N LYS A 101 -9.46 -25.49 3.41
CA LYS A 101 -9.31 -26.11 4.72
C LYS A 101 -10.18 -27.36 4.72
N ASP A 102 -9.54 -28.52 4.61
CA ASP A 102 -10.14 -29.82 5.03
C ASP A 102 -10.49 -29.79 6.53
#